data_AF-A0A2D7WE49-F1
#
_entry.id   AF-A0A2D7WE49-F1
#
_cell.length_a   1.000
_cell.length_b   1.000
_cell.length_c   1.000
_cell.angle_alpha   90.00
_cell.angle_beta   90.00
_cell.angle_gamma   90.00
#
_symmetry.space_group_name_H-M   'P 1'
#
loop_
_entity.id
_entity.type
_entity.pdbx_description
1 polymer ?
#
loop_
_entity_poly.entity_id
_entity_poly.type
_entity_poly.pdbx_seq_one_letter_code
_entity_poly.pdbx_strand_id
1 'polypeptide(L)'
;MSDGILTMQVNMSGYKGRACSLVAIYNPETRMLVLARFNPRRAFVDGRIQVSISPDAKENPTVLFKESSLTDAIQSYFTMVGDATAGDSRLTAISAEKVKKGDPVTPADMPDSSIERDGMDATGWKYRVQEITNKSMAILAACHYIETSYEAAQNAADFAESLFDQLAKGYGVTI
;
A
#
# COMPACT_ATOMS: atom_id res chain seq x y z
N MET A 1 6.44 2.28 -22.57
CA MET A 1 6.84 2.01 -21.17
C MET A 1 6.19 0.69 -20.79
N SER A 2 6.93 -0.23 -20.17
CA SER A 2 6.44 -1.60 -19.88
C SER A 2 5.15 -1.56 -19.07
N ASP A 3 4.13 -2.32 -19.48
CA ASP A 3 2.79 -2.42 -18.87
C ASP A 3 2.82 -2.19 -17.36
N GLY A 4 2.19 -1.08 -16.94
CA GLY A 4 2.39 -0.35 -15.68
C GLY A 4 1.96 -1.06 -14.40
N ILE A 5 1.87 -2.38 -14.37
CA ILE A 5 1.45 -3.13 -13.20
C ILE A 5 2.62 -3.24 -12.21
N LEU A 6 2.41 -2.69 -11.01
CA LEU A 6 3.35 -2.78 -9.91
C LEU A 6 3.10 -4.07 -9.10
N THR A 7 4.11 -4.92 -8.99
CA THR A 7 4.06 -6.08 -8.08
C THR A 7 4.86 -5.79 -6.81
N MET A 8 4.22 -5.99 -5.66
CA MET A 8 4.79 -5.75 -4.34
C MET A 8 4.96 -7.03 -3.53
N GLN A 9 6.03 -7.08 -2.76
CA GLN A 9 6.20 -8.01 -1.66
C GLN A 9 6.36 -7.22 -0.36
N VAL A 10 5.48 -7.46 0.61
CA VAL A 10 5.47 -6.73 1.86
C VAL A 10 5.81 -7.67 3.02
N ASN A 11 7.03 -7.55 3.56
CA ASN A 11 7.50 -8.40 4.66
C ASN A 11 7.25 -7.72 6.01
N MET A 12 6.51 -8.38 6.90
CA MET A 12 6.19 -7.87 8.23
C MET A 12 6.59 -8.83 9.33
N SER A 13 7.16 -8.25 10.39
CA SER A 13 7.55 -8.90 11.64
C SER A 13 7.52 -7.88 12.77
N GLY A 14 7.39 -8.35 14.01
CA GLY A 14 7.40 -7.48 15.20
C GLY A 14 6.03 -7.15 15.77
N TYR A 15 4.95 -7.55 15.09
CA TYR A 15 3.57 -7.42 15.57
C TYR A 15 2.98 -8.80 15.90
N LYS A 16 1.71 -8.84 16.34
CA LYS A 16 1.03 -10.08 16.74
C LYS A 16 0.98 -11.10 15.59
N GLY A 17 1.13 -12.38 15.94
CA GLY A 17 1.10 -13.49 15.00
C GLY A 17 2.45 -13.77 14.34
N ARG A 18 2.46 -14.70 13.36
CA ARG A 18 3.71 -15.09 12.68
C ARG A 18 4.15 -14.00 11.70
N ALA A 19 5.46 -13.84 11.54
CA ALA A 19 6.01 -13.00 10.48
C ALA A 19 5.54 -13.49 9.10
N CYS A 20 5.18 -12.57 8.22
CA CYS A 20 4.55 -12.89 6.93
C CYS A 20 5.12 -12.06 5.79
N SER A 21 4.91 -12.56 4.57
CA SER A 21 5.11 -11.83 3.32
C SER A 21 3.79 -11.75 2.57
N LEU A 22 3.23 -10.55 2.44
CA LEU A 22 2.10 -10.28 1.57
C LEU A 22 2.60 -10.13 0.13
N VAL A 23 1.91 -10.75 -0.82
CA VAL A 23 2.06 -10.45 -2.25
C VAL A 23 0.86 -9.63 -2.68
N ALA A 24 1.12 -8.47 -3.27
CA ALA A 24 0.10 -7.56 -3.76
C ALA A 24 0.46 -7.04 -5.15
N ILE A 25 -0.55 -6.63 -5.90
CA ILE A 25 -0.42 -6.11 -7.25
C ILE A 25 -1.23 -4.82 -7.34
N TYR A 26 -0.63 -3.75 -7.85
CA TYR A 26 -1.30 -2.47 -8.08
C TYR A 26 -1.35 -2.17 -9.58
N ASN A 27 -2.53 -1.83 -10.08
CA ASN A 27 -2.71 -1.31 -11.43
C ASN A 27 -2.92 0.22 -11.34
N PRO A 28 -1.99 1.05 -11.83
CA PRO A 28 -2.10 2.51 -11.78
C PRO A 28 -3.23 3.08 -12.65
N GLU A 29 -3.56 2.42 -13.76
CA GLU A 29 -4.60 2.90 -14.68
C GLU A 29 -5.98 2.85 -14.03
N THR A 30 -6.27 1.74 -13.33
CA THR A 30 -7.52 1.57 -12.60
C THR A 30 -7.42 2.01 -11.13
N ARG A 31 -6.21 2.36 -10.69
CA ARG A 31 -5.82 2.61 -9.29
C ARG A 31 -6.21 1.49 -8.32
N MET A 32 -6.32 0.26 -8.81
CA MET A 32 -6.75 -0.90 -8.02
C MET A 32 -5.55 -1.60 -7.38
N LEU A 33 -5.58 -1.74 -6.05
CA LEU A 33 -4.69 -2.59 -5.27
C LEU A 33 -5.36 -3.95 -5.01
N VAL A 34 -4.74 -5.01 -5.53
CA VAL A 34 -5.16 -6.40 -5.36
C VAL A 34 -4.24 -7.11 -4.36
N LEU A 35 -4.80 -7.52 -3.22
CA LEU A 35 -4.15 -8.33 -2.20
C LEU A 35 -4.24 -9.81 -2.61
N ALA A 36 -3.12 -10.44 -2.97
CA ALA A 36 -3.16 -11.78 -3.54
C ALA A 36 -3.15 -12.88 -2.50
N ARG A 37 -2.15 -12.88 -1.60
CA ARG A 37 -1.94 -13.92 -0.59
C ARG A 37 -0.86 -13.54 0.41
N PHE A 38 -0.89 -14.20 1.55
CA PHE A 38 0.22 -14.29 2.48
C PHE A 38 1.07 -15.54 2.24
N ASN A 39 2.33 -15.43 2.61
CA ASN A 39 3.27 -16.54 2.74
C ASN A 39 4.00 -16.41 4.09
N PRO A 40 4.61 -17.48 4.60
CA PRO A 40 5.70 -17.34 5.57
C PRO A 40 6.72 -16.35 5.04
N ARG A 41 7.35 -15.56 5.92
CA ARG A 41 8.34 -14.54 5.53
C ARG A 41 9.34 -15.11 4.51
N ARG A 42 9.52 -14.40 3.39
CA ARG A 42 10.41 -14.78 2.29
C ARG A 42 11.48 -13.72 2.06
N ALA A 43 12.62 -14.17 1.54
CA ALA A 43 13.64 -13.29 0.97
C ALA A 43 13.06 -12.46 -0.18
N PHE A 44 13.76 -11.38 -0.52
CA PHE A 44 13.42 -10.55 -1.67
C PHE A 44 13.39 -11.38 -2.96
N VAL A 45 12.43 -11.07 -3.83
CA VAL A 45 12.35 -11.62 -5.17
C VAL A 45 12.58 -10.47 -6.15
N ASP A 46 13.64 -10.58 -6.96
CA ASP A 46 14.03 -9.57 -7.93
C ASP A 46 12.88 -9.23 -8.90
N GLY A 47 12.81 -7.97 -9.32
CA GLY A 47 11.72 -7.44 -10.15
C GLY A 47 10.42 -7.11 -9.40
N ARG A 48 10.41 -7.11 -8.07
CA ARG A 48 9.28 -6.62 -7.23
C ARG A 48 9.73 -5.43 -6.40
N ILE A 49 8.79 -4.57 -6.03
CA ILE A 49 9.06 -3.59 -4.96
C ILE A 49 8.92 -4.31 -3.61
N GLN A 50 9.96 -4.23 -2.79
CA GLN A 50 9.92 -4.74 -1.42
C GLN A 50 9.64 -3.60 -0.44
N VAL A 51 8.47 -3.66 0.17
CA VAL A 51 8.14 -2.83 1.33
C VAL A 51 8.36 -3.68 2.57
N SER A 52 9.06 -3.19 3.59
CA SER A 52 9.27 -3.97 4.80
C SER A 52 9.30 -3.10 6.05
N ILE A 53 8.66 -3.61 7.10
CA ILE A 53 9.00 -3.24 8.48
C ILE A 53 9.82 -4.42 8.98
N SER A 54 11.14 -4.29 8.91
CA SER A 54 12.00 -5.15 9.69
C SER A 54 12.94 -4.27 10.50
N PRO A 55 12.85 -4.28 11.83
CA PRO A 55 13.92 -3.73 12.67
C PRO A 55 15.23 -4.50 12.48
N ASP A 56 15.17 -5.71 11.92
CA ASP A 56 16.34 -6.48 11.45
C ASP A 56 16.78 -5.99 10.06
N ALA A 57 17.55 -4.91 10.05
CA ALA A 57 18.15 -4.24 8.89
C ALA A 57 19.19 -5.08 8.10
N LYS A 58 19.16 -6.41 8.19
CA LYS A 58 20.04 -7.29 7.41
C LYS A 58 19.57 -7.45 5.96
N GLU A 59 18.28 -7.25 5.72
CA GLU A 59 17.71 -7.16 4.38
C GLU A 59 17.70 -5.65 4.02
N ASN A 60 18.20 -5.26 2.84
CA ASN A 60 18.11 -3.88 2.35
C ASN A 60 16.76 -3.72 1.62
N PRO A 61 15.65 -3.37 2.29
CA PRO A 61 14.38 -3.23 1.60
C PRO A 61 14.46 -2.07 0.61
N THR A 62 13.68 -2.16 -0.48
CA THR A 62 13.48 -1.02 -1.38
C THR A 62 12.82 0.14 -0.62
N VAL A 63 11.90 -0.16 0.29
CA VAL A 63 11.15 0.82 1.08
C VAL A 63 11.07 0.37 2.54
N LEU A 64 11.52 1.24 3.45
CA LEU A 64 11.38 1.06 4.87
C LEU A 64 10.07 1.69 5.35
N PHE A 65 9.16 0.88 5.89
CA PHE A 65 7.99 1.38 6.59
C PHE A 65 8.34 1.57 8.07
N LYS A 66 8.02 2.75 8.61
CA LYS A 66 8.30 3.10 10.01
C LYS A 66 7.00 3.12 10.79
N GLU A 67 7.08 2.83 12.09
CA GLU A 67 5.92 2.92 12.98
C GLU A 67 5.35 4.35 13.04
N SER A 68 6.20 5.38 12.88
CA SER A 68 5.76 6.77 12.75
C SER A 68 4.83 7.03 11.57
N SER A 69 4.84 6.17 10.55
CA SER A 69 3.97 6.26 9.37
C SER A 69 2.62 5.55 9.57
N LEU A 70 2.35 4.99 10.75
CA LEU A 70 1.15 4.18 10.99
C LEU A 70 -0.14 4.98 10.79
N THR A 71 -0.21 6.21 11.32
CA THR A 71 -1.40 7.07 11.19
C THR A 71 -1.69 7.35 9.71
N ASP A 72 -0.68 7.75 8.94
CA ASP A 72 -0.81 8.01 7.50
C ASP A 72 -1.21 6.74 6.75
N ALA A 73 -0.66 5.58 7.14
CA ALA A 73 -0.99 4.30 6.53
C ALA A 73 -2.45 3.89 6.76
N ILE A 74 -2.99 4.15 7.94
CA ILE A 74 -4.41 3.94 8.25
C ILE A 74 -5.28 4.85 7.40
N GLN A 75 -4.88 6.12 7.23
CA GLN A 75 -5.59 7.04 6.36
C GLN A 75 -5.56 6.57 4.90
N SER A 76 -4.38 6.21 4.38
CA SER A 76 -4.22 5.61 3.03
C SER A 76 -5.11 4.37 2.85
N TYR A 77 -5.17 3.50 3.86
CA TYR A 77 -6.03 2.33 3.85
C TYR A 77 -7.51 2.71 3.69
N PHE A 78 -8.03 3.64 4.51
CA PHE A 78 -9.42 4.06 4.40
C PHE A 78 -9.72 4.81 3.09
N THR A 79 -8.75 5.55 2.54
CA THR A 79 -8.86 6.17 1.21
C THR A 79 -8.99 5.11 0.11
N MET A 80 -8.31 3.96 0.25
CA MET A 80 -8.40 2.88 -0.74
C MET A 80 -9.64 1.99 -0.55
N VAL A 81 -10.07 1.74 0.68
CA VAL A 81 -11.33 1.03 0.94
C VAL A 81 -12.52 1.83 0.40
N GLY A 82 -12.45 3.16 0.48
CA GLY A 82 -13.49 4.06 -0.01
C GLY A 82 -14.84 3.81 0.68
N ASP A 83 -15.91 4.29 0.05
CA ASP A 83 -17.27 3.88 0.41
C ASP A 83 -17.66 2.67 -0.44
N ALA A 84 -17.78 1.50 0.20
CA ALA A 84 -18.16 0.26 -0.46
C ALA A 84 -19.55 0.34 -1.13
N THR A 85 -20.43 1.23 -0.66
CA THR A 85 -21.78 1.41 -1.25
C THR A 85 -21.78 2.32 -2.48
N ALA A 86 -20.77 3.19 -2.60
CA ALA A 86 -20.59 4.07 -3.76
C ALA A 86 -19.83 3.39 -4.91
N GLY A 87 -19.23 2.22 -4.68
CA GLY A 87 -18.41 1.52 -5.68
C GLY A 87 -17.00 2.06 -5.81
N ASP A 88 -16.55 2.90 -4.87
CA ASP A 88 -15.27 3.61 -4.91
C ASP A 88 -14.08 2.81 -4.34
N SER A 89 -14.31 1.54 -3.98
CA SER A 89 -13.25 0.72 -3.39
C SER A 89 -12.17 0.39 -4.40
N ARG A 90 -10.97 0.89 -4.12
CA ARG A 90 -9.73 0.62 -4.84
C ARG A 90 -8.95 -0.56 -4.24
N LEU A 91 -9.41 -1.12 -3.13
CA LEU A 91 -8.76 -2.23 -2.44
C LEU A 91 -9.59 -3.51 -2.57
N THR A 92 -8.97 -4.57 -3.09
CA THR A 92 -9.64 -5.87 -3.21
C THR A 92 -8.72 -7.02 -2.85
N ALA A 93 -9.28 -8.11 -2.34
CA ALA A 93 -8.56 -9.35 -2.08
C ALA A 93 -8.95 -10.42 -3.11
N ILE A 94 -7.97 -11.19 -3.58
CA ILE A 94 -8.26 -12.33 -4.45
C ILE A 94 -9.07 -13.37 -3.67
N SER A 95 -10.19 -13.81 -4.26
CA SER A 95 -11.01 -14.89 -3.68
C SER A 95 -10.15 -16.12 -3.37
N ALA A 96 -10.35 -16.70 -2.19
CA ALA A 96 -9.62 -17.86 -1.71
C ALA A 96 -9.62 -19.03 -2.71
N GLU A 97 -10.70 -19.22 -3.46
CA GLU A 97 -10.84 -20.26 -4.49
C GLU A 97 -9.83 -20.12 -5.64
N LYS A 98 -9.40 -18.88 -5.92
CA LYS A 98 -8.42 -18.57 -6.98
C LYS A 98 -6.97 -18.67 -6.49
N VAL A 99 -6.75 -18.75 -5.18
CA VAL A 99 -5.42 -18.84 -4.57
C VAL A 99 -4.96 -20.31 -4.53
N LYS A 100 -4.30 -20.76 -5.61
CA LYS A 100 -3.84 -22.16 -5.74
C LYS A 100 -2.72 -22.58 -4.77
N LYS A 101 -1.98 -21.62 -4.21
CA LYS A 101 -0.84 -21.84 -3.30
C LYS A 101 -0.67 -20.66 -2.34
N GLY A 102 -0.32 -20.93 -1.09
CA GLY A 102 -0.14 -19.92 -0.05
C GLY A 102 -1.38 -19.79 0.84
N ASP A 103 -1.39 -18.76 1.67
CA ASP A 103 -2.48 -18.45 2.60
C ASP A 103 -3.30 -17.29 2.00
N PRO A 104 -4.58 -17.49 1.62
CA PRO A 104 -5.39 -16.42 1.03
C PRO A 104 -5.60 -15.28 2.02
N VAL A 105 -5.77 -14.07 1.49
CA VAL A 105 -6.18 -12.92 2.33
C VAL A 105 -7.65 -13.09 2.68
N THR A 106 -7.97 -13.01 3.97
CA THR A 106 -9.33 -13.16 4.49
C THR A 106 -9.83 -11.86 5.10
N PRO A 107 -11.17 -11.68 5.27
CA PRO A 107 -11.71 -10.51 5.96
C PRO A 107 -11.15 -10.29 7.37
N ALA A 108 -10.75 -11.37 8.06
CA ALA A 108 -10.15 -11.29 9.40
C ALA A 108 -8.72 -10.72 9.39
N ASP A 109 -8.04 -10.73 8.23
CA ASP A 109 -6.71 -10.14 8.08
C ASP A 109 -6.80 -8.62 7.83
N MET A 110 -7.97 -8.13 7.41
CA MET A 110 -8.17 -6.72 7.08
C MET A 110 -8.04 -5.84 8.35
N PRO A 111 -7.38 -4.67 8.24
CA PRO A 111 -7.15 -3.78 9.37
C PRO A 111 -8.41 -3.26 10.09
N ASP A 112 -9.60 -3.33 9.48
CA ASP A 112 -10.85 -2.74 10.00
C ASP A 112 -11.15 -3.16 11.43
N SER A 113 -10.93 -4.44 11.74
CA SER A 113 -11.24 -5.01 13.06
C SER A 113 -10.30 -4.53 14.18
N SER A 114 -9.14 -3.98 13.82
CA SER A 114 -8.09 -3.55 14.75
C SER A 114 -8.00 -2.04 14.90
N ILE A 115 -8.82 -1.27 14.16
CA ILE A 115 -8.73 0.18 14.07
C ILE A 115 -10.08 0.80 14.40
N GLU A 116 -10.11 1.64 15.44
CA GLU A 116 -11.28 2.43 15.82
C GLU A 116 -11.05 3.91 15.47
N ARG A 117 -12.09 4.58 14.96
CA ARG A 117 -12.07 6.04 14.76
C ARG A 117 -12.33 6.73 16.10
N ASP A 118 -11.32 7.40 16.63
CA ASP A 118 -11.32 8.08 17.94
C ASP A 118 -11.54 9.60 17.78
N GLY A 119 -12.49 9.98 16.93
CA GLY A 119 -12.84 11.36 16.61
C GLY A 119 -11.93 12.03 15.56
N MET A 120 -12.06 13.34 15.41
CA MET A 120 -11.31 14.17 14.45
C MET A 120 -10.73 15.39 15.17
N ASP A 121 -9.49 15.74 14.87
CA ASP A 121 -8.85 16.97 15.32
C ASP A 121 -8.37 17.85 14.15
N ALA A 122 -7.60 18.90 14.45
CA ALA A 122 -7.08 19.83 13.43
C ALA A 122 -6.14 19.18 12.40
N THR A 123 -5.61 17.98 12.68
CA THR A 123 -4.71 17.22 11.81
C THR A 123 -5.42 16.12 11.01
N GLY A 124 -6.67 15.81 11.36
CA GLY A 124 -7.49 14.82 10.67
C GLY A 124 -8.15 13.83 11.63
N TRP A 125 -8.53 12.67 11.11
CA TRP A 125 -9.09 11.60 11.92
C TRP A 125 -8.05 11.05 12.90
N LYS A 126 -8.43 10.91 14.16
CA LYS A 126 -7.66 10.13 15.14
C LYS A 126 -8.08 8.68 15.07
N TYR A 127 -7.09 7.80 15.13
CA TYR A 127 -7.31 6.37 15.14
C TYR A 127 -6.76 5.77 16.43
N ARG A 128 -7.55 4.92 17.06
CA ARG A 128 -7.09 4.05 18.13
C ARG A 128 -6.83 2.67 17.55
N VAL A 129 -5.61 2.19 17.69
CA VAL A 129 -5.18 0.90 17.16
C VAL A 129 -5.13 -0.09 18.33
N GLN A 130 -5.89 -1.17 18.23
CA GLN A 130 -5.83 -2.29 19.15
C GLN A 130 -4.66 -3.23 18.76
N GLU A 131 -4.62 -4.46 19.28
CA GLU A 131 -3.59 -5.44 18.89
C GLU A 131 -3.62 -5.75 17.39
N ILE A 132 -2.72 -5.13 16.63
CA ILE A 132 -2.60 -5.33 15.19
C ILE A 132 -1.72 -6.54 14.85
N THR A 133 -2.11 -7.29 13.83
CA THR A 133 -1.34 -8.45 13.35
C THR A 133 -0.29 -8.06 12.32
N ASN A 134 0.75 -8.89 12.16
CA ASN A 134 1.72 -8.71 11.07
C ASN A 134 1.05 -8.68 9.68
N LYS A 135 -0.03 -9.45 9.49
CA LYS A 135 -0.79 -9.48 8.24
C LYS A 135 -1.51 -8.15 7.96
N SER A 136 -2.21 -7.61 8.96
CA SER A 136 -2.90 -6.32 8.87
C SER A 136 -1.90 -5.18 8.66
N MET A 137 -0.76 -5.20 9.37
CA MET A 137 0.33 -4.25 9.14
C MET A 137 0.90 -4.32 7.72
N ALA A 138 0.98 -5.52 7.13
CA ALA A 138 1.46 -5.67 5.75
C ALA A 138 0.52 -5.01 4.74
N ILE A 139 -0.79 -5.08 5.00
CA ILE A 139 -1.81 -4.41 4.17
C ILE A 139 -1.68 -2.90 4.32
N LEU A 140 -1.59 -2.37 5.55
CA LEU A 140 -1.40 -0.93 5.80
C LEU A 140 -0.14 -0.40 5.11
N ALA A 141 0.97 -1.13 5.21
CA ALA A 141 2.22 -0.74 4.57
C ALA A 141 2.13 -0.75 3.04
N ALA A 142 1.39 -1.69 2.45
CA ALA A 142 1.12 -1.70 1.01
C ALA A 142 0.31 -0.46 0.59
N CYS A 143 -0.79 -0.16 1.29
CA CYS A 143 -1.63 1.00 1.00
C CYS A 143 -0.84 2.32 1.13
N HIS A 144 -0.06 2.45 2.20
CA HIS A 144 0.78 3.63 2.44
C HIS A 144 1.79 3.85 1.32
N TYR A 145 2.50 2.81 0.89
CA TYR A 145 3.48 2.94 -0.18
C TYR A 145 2.85 3.41 -1.49
N ILE A 146 1.67 2.88 -1.84
CA ILE A 146 0.97 3.29 -3.04
C ILE A 146 0.57 4.77 -2.98
N GLU A 147 -0.11 5.20 -1.92
CA GLU A 147 -0.60 6.59 -1.83
C GLU A 147 0.53 7.62 -1.70
N THR A 148 1.55 7.32 -0.89
CA THR A 148 2.55 8.34 -0.52
C THR A 148 3.78 8.36 -1.40
N SER A 149 4.17 7.21 -1.96
CA SER A 149 5.41 7.07 -2.72
C SER A 149 5.14 6.84 -4.20
N TYR A 150 4.26 5.89 -4.54
CA TYR A 150 4.04 5.52 -5.93
C TYR A 150 3.17 6.53 -6.67
N GLU A 151 1.95 6.81 -6.21
CA GLU A 151 1.05 7.76 -6.87
C GLU A 151 1.62 9.18 -6.86
N ALA A 152 2.27 9.59 -5.78
CA ALA A 152 2.96 10.88 -5.71
C ALA A 152 4.05 11.00 -6.79
N ALA A 153 4.85 9.96 -6.99
CA ALA A 153 5.89 9.96 -8.02
C ALA A 153 5.30 9.95 -9.44
N GLN A 154 4.25 9.17 -9.68
CA GLN A 154 3.55 9.15 -10.99
C GLN A 154 2.94 10.51 -11.31
N ASN A 155 2.19 11.10 -10.39
CA ASN A 155 1.58 12.42 -10.58
C ASN A 155 2.63 13.51 -10.85
N ALA A 156 3.79 13.45 -10.19
CA ALA A 156 4.88 14.38 -10.43
C ALA A 156 5.51 14.20 -11.82
N ALA A 157 5.66 12.95 -12.27
CA ALA A 157 6.15 12.64 -13.62
C ALA A 157 5.16 13.12 -14.69
N ASP A 158 3.87 12.83 -14.52
CA ASP A 158 2.80 13.26 -15.44
C ASP A 158 2.71 14.79 -15.51
N PHE A 159 2.83 15.48 -14.36
CA PHE A 159 2.87 16.93 -14.33
C PHE A 159 4.10 17.48 -15.06
N ALA A 160 5.28 16.87 -14.87
CA ALA A 160 6.50 17.28 -15.56
C ALA A 160 6.37 17.10 -17.08
N GLU A 161 5.86 15.96 -17.55
CA GLU A 161 5.60 15.73 -18.97
C GLU A 161 4.60 16.75 -19.53
N SER A 162 3.48 16.99 -18.83
CA SER A 162 2.49 18.00 -19.22
C SER A 162 3.09 19.41 -19.30
N LEU A 163 3.93 19.77 -18.34
CA LEU A 163 4.64 21.05 -18.31
C LEU A 163 5.58 21.17 -19.51
N PHE A 164 6.40 20.16 -19.79
CA PHE A 164 7.28 20.17 -20.97
C PHE A 164 6.49 20.31 -22.27
N ASP A 165 5.36 19.63 -22.37
CA ASP A 165 4.46 19.71 -23.50
C ASP A 165 3.88 21.13 -23.70
N GLN A 166 3.49 21.79 -22.61
CA GLN A 166 3.00 23.16 -22.63
C GLN A 166 4.10 24.17 -22.98
N LEU A 167 5.31 23.98 -22.43
CA LEU A 167 6.49 24.79 -22.75
C LEU A 167 6.86 24.64 -24.24
N ALA A 168 6.86 23.42 -24.77
CA ALA A 168 7.14 23.14 -26.18
C ALA A 168 6.11 23.78 -27.12
N LYS A 169 4.84 23.90 -26.67
CA LYS A 169 3.76 24.58 -27.39
C LYS A 169 3.80 26.12 -27.26
N GLY A 170 4.79 26.67 -26.55
CA GLY A 170 5.00 28.12 -26.42
C GLY A 170 4.12 28.80 -25.36
N TYR A 171 3.46 28.04 -24.48
CA TYR A 171 2.59 28.59 -23.42
C TYR A 171 3.35 29.02 -22.15
N GLY A 172 4.69 28.90 -22.12
CA GLY A 172 5.52 29.31 -21.00
C GLY A 172 6.15 30.69 -21.19
N VAL A 173 5.91 31.60 -20.23
CA VAL A 173 6.72 32.81 -20.06
C VAL A 173 7.81 32.48 -19.04
N THR A 174 9.06 32.41 -19.47
CA THR A 174 10.20 32.49 -18.56
C THR A 174 10.38 33.95 -18.17
N ILE A 175 10.18 34.28 -16.88
CA ILE A 175 10.57 35.57 -16.28
C ILE A 175 12.05 35.57 -15.91
#